data_AF-A0A935H3N0-F1
#
_entry.id   AF-A0A935H3N0-F1
#
_cell.length_a   1.000
_cell.length_b   1.000
_cell.length_c   1.000
_cell.angle_alpha   90.00
_cell.angle_beta   90.00
_cell.angle_gamma   90.00
#
_symmetry.space_group_name_H-M   'P 1'
#
loop_
_entity.id
_entity.type
_entity.pdbx_description
1 polymer ?
#
loop_
_entity_poly.entity_id
_entity_poly.type
_entity_poly.pdbx_seq_one_letter_code
_entity_poly.pdbx_strand_id
1 'polypeptide(L)'
;MAVTGSGADETVWLAVQREWKDDPEGMVKILRYQVGSKAWGVLHYPLDTVAGAGKWAGLSEITAVGPDTFVVIERDNQFGDQSLKTLKAFSVRGITPAAVGAQDVPVLSKRLVHNLVPDLQAPKGYVQDKVESFAVDAAGNAFAMTDNDGVDGTNGETHFIRLGKFAELK
;
A
#
# COMPACT_ATOMS: atom_id res chain seq x y z
N MET A 1 2.13 -1.30 8.26
CA MET A 1 3.60 -1.18 8.46
C MET A 1 4.21 -2.56 8.19
N ALA A 2 5.46 -2.62 7.75
CA ALA A 2 6.14 -3.90 7.46
C ALA A 2 7.50 -3.97 8.16
N VAL A 3 8.02 -5.18 8.36
CA VAL A 3 9.34 -5.41 8.95
C VAL A 3 10.17 -6.31 8.02
N THR A 4 11.45 -5.97 7.88
CA THR A 4 12.46 -6.80 7.20
C THR A 4 13.69 -6.95 8.09
N GLY A 5 14.40 -8.07 7.98
CA GLY A 5 15.55 -8.35 8.85
C GLY A 5 15.12 -8.73 10.27
N SER A 6 16.08 -8.75 11.20
CA SER A 6 15.85 -9.10 12.61
C SER A 6 16.98 -8.57 13.49
N GLY A 7 16.70 -8.34 14.77
CA GLY A 7 17.72 -7.91 15.73
C GLY A 7 18.30 -6.53 15.39
N ALA A 8 19.63 -6.40 15.38
CA ALA A 8 20.28 -5.12 15.08
C ALA A 8 20.06 -4.66 13.62
N ASP A 9 19.85 -5.60 12.70
CA ASP A 9 19.59 -5.34 11.28
C ASP A 9 18.09 -5.19 10.96
N GLU A 10 17.23 -5.26 11.98
CA GLU A 10 15.79 -5.07 11.79
C GLU A 10 15.48 -3.67 11.26
N THR A 11 14.60 -3.63 10.27
CA THR A 11 14.12 -2.39 9.66
C THR A 11 12.60 -2.39 9.65
N VAL A 12 12.02 -1.33 10.20
CA VAL A 12 10.58 -1.05 10.15
C VAL A 12 10.30 -0.10 8.98
N TRP A 13 9.33 -0.46 8.16
CA TRP A 13 8.89 0.30 7.00
C TRP A 13 7.46 0.82 7.21
N LEU A 14 7.26 2.11 6.98
CA LEU A 14 5.97 2.76 7.14
C LEU A 14 5.55 3.41 5.83
N ALA A 15 4.35 3.09 5.38
CA ALA A 15 3.68 3.83 4.31
C ALA A 15 2.88 4.97 4.94
N VAL A 16 3.16 6.20 4.52
CA VAL A 16 2.34 7.36 4.87
C VAL A 16 1.13 7.37 3.93
N GLN A 17 -0.07 7.40 4.50
CA GLN A 17 -1.30 7.14 3.75
C GLN A 17 -1.55 8.17 2.64
N ARG A 18 -1.26 9.44 2.92
CA ARG A 18 -1.52 10.58 2.03
C ARG A 18 -0.36 11.55 2.06
N GLU A 19 -0.34 12.40 1.04
CA GLU A 19 0.61 13.51 0.93
C GLU A 19 0.56 14.35 2.21
N TRP A 20 1.72 14.61 2.79
CA TRP A 20 1.91 15.57 3.87
C TRP A 20 2.16 16.95 3.25
N LYS A 21 1.97 18.01 4.05
CA LYS A 21 2.14 19.42 3.64
C LYS A 21 3.44 19.74 2.88
N ASP A 22 4.52 19.01 3.13
CA ASP A 22 5.85 19.23 2.55
C ASP A 22 6.20 18.20 1.45
N ASP A 23 5.29 17.30 1.10
CA ASP A 23 5.50 16.36 0.00
C ASP A 23 5.28 17.05 -1.37
N PRO A 24 6.05 16.66 -2.40
CA PRO A 24 5.71 17.00 -3.78
C PRO A 24 4.30 16.49 -4.13
N GLU A 25 3.60 17.23 -4.96
CA GLU A 25 2.28 16.82 -5.48
C GLU A 25 2.36 15.43 -6.14
N GLY A 26 1.39 14.56 -5.83
CA GLY A 26 1.34 13.19 -6.32
C GLY A 26 2.31 12.23 -5.63
N MET A 27 2.95 12.61 -4.51
CA MET A 27 3.91 11.76 -3.81
C MET A 27 3.59 11.58 -2.33
N VAL A 28 3.75 10.36 -1.85
CA VAL A 28 3.73 10.03 -0.41
C VAL A 28 5.07 9.50 0.04
N LYS A 29 5.28 9.45 1.36
CA LYS A 29 6.53 8.95 1.95
C LYS A 29 6.45 7.45 2.25
N ILE A 30 7.51 6.72 1.89
CA ILE A 30 7.87 5.45 2.53
C ILE A 30 9.00 5.73 3.51
N LEU A 31 8.72 5.60 4.80
CA LEU A 31 9.69 5.82 5.86
C LEU A 31 10.39 4.51 6.19
N ARG A 32 11.70 4.60 6.43
CA ARG A 32 12.54 3.52 6.91
C ARG A 32 13.05 3.86 8.30
N TYR A 33 12.87 2.97 9.26
CA TYR A 33 13.50 3.05 10.57
C TYR A 33 14.40 1.83 10.78
N GLN A 34 15.70 2.05 10.92
CA GLN A 34 16.68 1.01 11.27
C GLN A 34 16.76 0.87 12.79
N VAL A 35 16.46 -0.31 13.32
CA VAL A 35 16.32 -0.52 14.77
C VAL A 35 17.66 -0.42 15.49
N GLY A 36 18.72 -1.06 14.98
CA GLY A 36 20.04 -1.06 15.63
C GLY A 36 20.67 0.34 15.71
N SER A 37 20.58 1.12 14.63
CA SER A 37 21.15 2.47 14.57
C SER A 37 20.20 3.57 15.03
N LYS A 38 18.90 3.26 15.17
CA LYS A 38 17.81 4.22 15.40
C LYS A 38 17.69 5.30 14.31
N ALA A 39 18.23 5.03 13.12
CA ALA A 39 18.27 5.98 12.03
C ALA A 39 16.96 5.96 11.22
N TRP A 40 16.45 7.16 10.93
CA TRP A 40 15.33 7.36 10.01
C TRP A 40 15.83 7.65 8.59
N GLY A 41 15.08 7.18 7.60
CA GLY A 41 15.25 7.55 6.21
C GLY A 41 13.91 7.67 5.51
N VAL A 42 13.90 8.39 4.39
CA VAL A 42 12.71 8.66 3.59
C VAL A 42 12.96 8.34 2.11
N LEU A 43 11.92 7.79 1.48
CA LEU A 43 11.78 7.60 0.05
C LEU A 43 10.43 8.18 -0.38
N HIS A 44 10.33 8.66 -1.62
CA HIS A 44 9.05 9.04 -2.20
C HIS A 44 8.44 7.88 -2.98
N TYR A 45 7.13 7.73 -2.86
CA TYR A 45 6.30 6.82 -3.64
C TYR A 45 5.32 7.66 -4.48
N PRO A 46 5.34 7.55 -5.82
CA PRO A 46 4.42 8.27 -6.67
C PRO A 46 3.03 7.62 -6.64
N LEU A 47 1.97 8.40 -6.49
CA LEU A 47 0.57 7.97 -6.54
C LEU A 47 0.02 7.97 -7.98
N ASP A 48 -0.90 7.06 -8.27
CA ASP A 48 -1.72 7.07 -9.49
C ASP A 48 -2.74 8.22 -9.40
N THR A 49 -2.94 8.92 -10.50
CA THR A 49 -3.92 10.00 -10.58
C THR A 49 -5.34 9.46 -10.55
N VAL A 50 -6.22 10.15 -9.84
CA VAL A 50 -7.65 9.83 -9.77
C VAL A 50 -8.47 11.03 -10.24
N ALA A 51 -9.55 10.76 -10.97
CA ALA A 51 -10.39 11.80 -11.53
C ALA A 51 -11.56 12.15 -10.60
N GLY A 52 -11.93 13.43 -10.57
CA GLY A 52 -13.11 13.92 -9.86
C GLY A 52 -12.78 14.93 -8.76
N ALA A 53 -13.70 15.86 -8.51
CA ALA A 53 -13.55 16.87 -7.48
C ALA A 53 -13.47 16.23 -6.08
N GLY A 54 -12.46 16.59 -5.29
CA GLY A 54 -12.24 16.07 -3.94
C GLY A 54 -11.81 14.59 -3.89
N LYS A 55 -11.41 14.01 -5.02
CA LYS A 55 -10.92 12.63 -5.10
C LYS A 55 -9.41 12.60 -4.89
N TRP A 56 -8.93 11.57 -4.18
CA TRP A 56 -7.52 11.39 -3.89
C TRP A 56 -7.17 9.89 -3.84
N ALA A 57 -5.93 9.57 -4.18
CA ALA A 57 -5.32 8.25 -3.99
C ALA A 57 -4.40 8.26 -2.78
N GLY A 58 -4.17 7.09 -2.19
CA GLY A 58 -3.30 6.93 -1.04
C GLY A 58 -2.93 5.46 -0.80
N LEU A 59 -2.10 5.25 0.21
CA LEU A 59 -1.64 3.91 0.63
C LEU A 59 -2.34 3.46 1.90
N SER A 60 -3.04 2.34 1.86
CA SER A 60 -3.70 1.77 3.04
C SER A 60 -2.95 0.61 3.68
N GLU A 61 -1.95 0.04 2.99
CA GLU A 61 -1.16 -1.09 3.50
C GLU A 61 0.26 -1.06 2.93
N ILE A 62 1.20 -1.66 3.67
CA ILE A 62 2.52 -2.08 3.20
C ILE A 62 2.87 -3.46 3.78
N THR A 63 3.16 -4.41 2.91
CA THR A 63 3.53 -5.80 3.23
C THR A 63 4.91 -6.12 2.66
N ALA A 64 5.82 -6.62 3.49
CA ALA A 64 7.09 -7.17 2.99
C ALA A 64 6.85 -8.56 2.37
N VAL A 65 7.22 -8.72 1.10
CA VAL A 65 7.12 -9.99 0.36
C VAL A 65 8.49 -10.56 -0.03
N GLY A 66 9.55 -9.94 0.48
CA GLY A 66 10.95 -10.30 0.32
C GLY A 66 11.85 -9.37 1.13
N PRO A 67 13.18 -9.54 1.10
CA PRO A 67 14.10 -8.72 1.91
C PRO A 67 14.08 -7.24 1.51
N ASP A 68 13.86 -6.95 0.22
CA ASP A 68 13.88 -5.58 -0.33
C ASP A 68 12.60 -5.26 -1.11
N THR A 69 11.59 -6.13 -1.08
CA THR A 69 10.43 -6.04 -1.97
C THR A 69 9.16 -5.94 -1.15
N PHE A 70 8.34 -4.96 -1.50
CA PHE A 70 7.12 -4.62 -0.79
C PHE A 70 5.95 -4.62 -1.74
N VAL A 71 4.77 -4.96 -1.22
CA VAL A 71 3.48 -4.74 -1.85
C VAL A 71 2.72 -3.72 -1.01
N VAL A 72 2.09 -2.76 -1.66
CA VAL A 72 1.17 -1.81 -1.03
C VAL A 72 -0.23 -1.98 -1.61
N ILE A 73 -1.23 -1.68 -0.80
CA ILE A 73 -2.55 -1.35 -1.34
C ILE A 73 -2.53 0.14 -1.69
N GLU A 74 -2.70 0.45 -2.96
CA GLU A 74 -2.93 1.79 -3.45
C GLU A 74 -4.38 1.92 -3.90
N ARG A 75 -5.11 2.81 -3.22
CA ARG A 75 -6.54 3.00 -3.43
C ARG A 75 -6.95 4.46 -3.42
N ASP A 76 -8.08 4.74 -4.06
CA ASP A 76 -8.76 6.04 -3.97
C ASP A 76 -9.87 6.05 -2.92
N ASN A 77 -10.36 7.25 -2.59
CA ASN A 77 -11.50 7.50 -1.71
C ASN A 77 -12.88 7.33 -2.35
N GLN A 78 -13.00 6.42 -3.31
CA GLN A 78 -14.22 6.20 -4.07
C GLN A 78 -14.79 4.80 -3.86
N PHE A 79 -16.12 4.72 -3.85
CA PHE A 79 -16.86 3.48 -3.99
C PHE A 79 -17.06 3.13 -5.48
N GLY A 80 -17.41 1.88 -5.75
CA GLY A 80 -17.93 1.44 -7.05
C GLY A 80 -16.85 1.05 -8.06
N ASP A 81 -17.33 0.62 -9.23
CA ASP A 81 -16.57 -0.17 -10.19
C ASP A 81 -15.46 0.60 -10.92
N GLN A 82 -15.50 1.93 -10.86
CA GLN A 82 -14.50 2.81 -11.49
C GLN A 82 -13.46 3.30 -10.48
N SER A 83 -13.49 2.79 -9.24
CA SER A 83 -12.55 3.16 -8.19
C SER A 83 -11.18 2.52 -8.42
N LEU A 84 -10.14 3.18 -7.93
CA LEU A 84 -8.80 2.61 -7.85
C LEU A 84 -8.71 1.73 -6.59
N LYS A 85 -8.50 0.42 -6.76
CA LYS A 85 -8.23 -0.54 -5.67
C LYS A 85 -7.17 -1.54 -6.17
N THR A 86 -5.90 -1.29 -5.87
CA THR A 86 -4.82 -2.06 -6.50
C THR A 86 -3.76 -2.54 -5.52
N LEU A 87 -3.16 -3.67 -5.83
CA LEU A 87 -1.88 -4.09 -5.28
C LEU A 87 -0.76 -3.59 -6.19
N LYS A 88 0.21 -2.88 -5.62
CA LYS A 88 1.39 -2.39 -6.35
C LYS A 88 2.65 -2.88 -5.64
N ALA A 89 3.64 -3.30 -6.41
CA ALA A 89 4.94 -3.71 -5.86
C ALA A 89 6.02 -2.69 -6.18
N PHE A 90 6.94 -2.51 -5.23
CA PHE A 90 8.19 -1.77 -5.42
C PHE A 90 9.36 -2.48 -4.75
N SER A 91 10.58 -2.11 -5.14
CA SER A 91 11.82 -2.60 -4.54
C SER A 91 12.63 -1.43 -4.00
N VAL A 92 13.30 -1.62 -2.87
CA VAL A 92 14.26 -0.67 -2.29
C VAL A 92 15.72 -1.08 -2.54
N ARG A 93 15.94 -2.17 -3.27
CA ARG A 93 17.28 -2.70 -3.54
C ARG A 93 18.14 -1.67 -4.26
N GLY A 94 19.32 -1.39 -3.70
CA GLY A 94 20.27 -0.43 -4.29
C GLY A 94 19.85 1.03 -4.15
N ILE A 95 18.79 1.32 -3.39
CA ILE A 95 18.32 2.67 -3.12
C ILE A 95 18.70 3.03 -1.69
N THR A 96 19.43 4.14 -1.53
CA THR A 96 19.75 4.71 -0.23
C THR A 96 18.68 5.72 0.15
N PRO A 97 17.86 5.50 1.19
CA PRO A 97 16.91 6.50 1.66
C PRO A 97 17.61 7.80 2.07
N ALA A 98 17.00 8.94 1.73
CA ALA A 98 17.49 10.23 2.16
C ALA A 98 17.21 10.46 3.65
N ALA A 99 17.89 11.42 4.26
CA ALA A 99 17.54 11.89 5.60
C ALA A 99 16.15 12.56 5.59
N VAL A 100 15.41 12.45 6.68
CA VAL A 100 14.13 13.15 6.83
C VAL A 100 14.35 14.67 6.72
N GLY A 101 13.56 15.34 5.89
CA GLY A 101 13.69 16.77 5.61
C GLY A 101 14.75 17.13 4.56
N ALA A 102 15.40 16.14 3.92
CA ALA A 102 16.24 16.40 2.76
C ALA A 102 15.40 16.95 1.60
N GLN A 103 15.99 17.85 0.81
CA GLN A 103 15.36 18.40 -0.40
C GLN A 103 15.28 17.35 -1.51
N ASP A 104 16.34 16.56 -1.66
CA ASP A 104 16.42 15.50 -2.67
C ASP A 104 16.11 14.14 -2.06
N VAL A 105 14.89 13.65 -2.28
CA VAL A 105 14.42 12.34 -1.82
C VAL A 105 14.30 11.38 -3.02
N PRO A 106 14.94 10.20 -3.00
CA PRO A 106 14.81 9.23 -4.08
C PRO A 106 13.36 8.77 -4.29
N VAL A 107 12.96 8.69 -5.55
CA VAL A 107 11.61 8.28 -5.96
C VAL A 107 11.61 6.80 -6.34
N LEU A 108 10.69 6.04 -5.73
CA LEU A 108 10.48 4.64 -6.00
C LEU A 108 9.79 4.44 -7.35
N SER A 109 10.18 3.36 -8.04
CA SER A 109 9.41 2.83 -9.17
C SER A 109 8.46 1.73 -8.69
N LYS A 110 7.22 1.77 -9.16
CA LYS A 110 6.18 0.80 -8.83
C LYS A 110 5.72 0.03 -10.06
N ARG A 111 5.20 -1.18 -9.86
CA ARG A 111 4.49 -1.97 -10.87
C ARG A 111 3.16 -2.45 -10.35
N LEU A 112 2.18 -2.63 -11.24
CA LEU A 112 0.93 -3.30 -10.90
C LEU A 112 1.20 -4.77 -10.55
N VAL A 113 0.52 -5.25 -9.53
CA VAL A 113 0.46 -6.66 -9.12
C VAL A 113 -0.93 -7.22 -9.35
N HIS A 114 -1.95 -6.46 -8.98
CA HIS A 114 -3.34 -6.89 -9.12
C HIS A 114 -4.32 -5.73 -9.06
N ASN A 115 -5.42 -5.81 -9.82
CA ASN A 115 -6.59 -4.96 -9.65
C ASN A 115 -7.62 -5.72 -8.79
N LEU A 116 -7.98 -5.15 -7.63
CA LEU A 116 -8.88 -5.77 -6.64
C LEU A 116 -10.37 -5.50 -6.93
N VAL A 117 -10.69 -4.59 -7.86
CA VAL A 117 -12.09 -4.25 -8.17
C VAL A 117 -12.89 -5.50 -8.57
N PRO A 118 -12.43 -6.39 -9.47
CA PRO A 118 -13.16 -7.60 -9.81
C PRO A 118 -13.42 -8.54 -8.63
N ASP A 119 -12.47 -8.65 -7.69
CA ASP A 119 -12.65 -9.49 -6.50
C ASP A 119 -13.71 -8.92 -5.56
N LEU A 120 -13.71 -7.60 -5.38
CA LEU A 120 -14.70 -6.88 -4.59
C LEU A 120 -16.11 -6.92 -5.21
N GLN A 121 -16.20 -7.17 -6.52
CA GLN A 121 -17.47 -7.36 -7.23
C GLN A 121 -18.00 -8.80 -7.15
N ALA A 122 -17.17 -9.79 -6.82
CA ALA A 122 -17.57 -11.20 -6.83
C ALA A 122 -18.79 -11.52 -5.94
N PRO A 123 -18.96 -10.89 -4.75
CA PRO A 123 -20.17 -11.04 -3.93
C PRO A 123 -21.43 -10.39 -4.53
N LYS A 124 -21.30 -9.67 -5.64
CA LYS A 124 -22.37 -8.89 -6.32
C LYS A 124 -22.93 -7.74 -5.47
N GLY A 125 -22.15 -7.26 -4.51
CA GLY A 125 -22.41 -6.03 -3.77
C GLY A 125 -21.72 -4.81 -4.38
N TYR A 126 -21.76 -3.68 -3.69
CA TYR A 126 -21.00 -2.50 -4.08
C TYR A 126 -19.51 -2.69 -3.75
N VAL A 127 -18.64 -2.26 -4.66
CA VAL A 127 -17.20 -2.17 -4.40
C VAL A 127 -16.96 -1.18 -3.27
N GLN A 128 -16.48 -1.69 -2.13
CA GLN A 128 -16.25 -0.90 -0.93
C GLN A 128 -15.07 0.05 -1.10
N ASP A 129 -15.12 1.18 -0.38
CA ASP A 129 -14.08 2.19 -0.43
C ASP A 129 -12.73 1.69 0.12
N LYS A 130 -12.76 0.98 1.25
CA LYS A 130 -11.57 0.71 2.07
C LYS A 130 -11.11 -0.74 1.99
N VAL A 131 -10.14 -1.00 1.12
CA VAL A 131 -9.26 -2.18 1.25
C VAL A 131 -8.07 -1.76 2.11
N GLU A 132 -7.89 -2.38 3.27
CA GLU A 132 -6.95 -1.90 4.30
C GLU A 132 -6.05 -3.02 4.85
N SER A 133 -6.07 -4.21 4.24
CA SER A 133 -5.10 -5.26 4.61
C SER A 133 -4.75 -6.15 3.44
N PHE A 134 -3.48 -6.52 3.38
CA PHE A 134 -2.95 -7.50 2.43
C PHE A 134 -1.90 -8.38 3.12
N ALA A 135 -1.98 -9.69 2.88
CA ALA A 135 -1.02 -10.64 3.42
C ALA A 135 -0.75 -11.78 2.45
N VAL A 136 0.46 -12.33 2.52
CA VAL A 136 0.84 -13.57 1.85
C VAL A 136 1.26 -14.58 2.92
N ASP A 137 0.64 -15.76 2.94
CA ASP A 137 0.99 -16.81 3.89
C ASP A 137 2.27 -17.58 3.48
N ALA A 138 2.75 -18.46 4.36
CA ALA A 138 3.94 -19.27 4.12
C ALA A 138 3.80 -20.25 2.93
N ALA A 139 2.58 -20.55 2.50
CA ALA A 139 2.31 -21.37 1.31
C ALA A 139 2.16 -20.51 0.04
N GLY A 140 2.39 -19.20 0.13
CA GLY A 140 2.29 -18.25 -0.98
C GLY A 140 0.86 -17.88 -1.37
N ASN A 141 -0.13 -18.15 -0.53
CA ASN A 141 -1.51 -17.71 -0.79
C ASN A 141 -1.67 -16.26 -0.37
N ALA A 142 -2.27 -15.45 -1.24
CA ALA A 142 -2.53 -14.05 -1.06
C ALA A 142 -3.96 -13.80 -0.57
N PHE A 143 -4.09 -12.84 0.36
CA PHE A 143 -5.35 -12.44 0.97
C PHE A 143 -5.46 -10.92 1.01
N ALA A 144 -6.67 -10.41 0.84
CA ALA A 144 -7.00 -9.01 1.05
C ALA A 144 -8.22 -8.88 1.95
N MET A 145 -8.32 -7.77 2.68
CA MET A 145 -9.46 -7.49 3.55
C MET A 145 -9.94 -6.05 3.40
N THR A 146 -11.25 -5.87 3.51
CA THR A 146 -11.84 -4.54 3.64
C THR A 146 -12.05 -4.16 5.09
N ASP A 147 -11.88 -2.88 5.38
CA ASP A 147 -12.36 -2.29 6.62
C ASP A 147 -13.79 -1.78 6.44
N ASN A 148 -14.58 -1.81 7.52
CA ASN A 148 -15.88 -1.16 7.55
C ASN A 148 -15.84 -0.01 8.57
N ASP A 149 -16.08 1.22 8.11
CA ASP A 149 -16.24 2.39 8.99
C ASP A 149 -17.65 2.41 9.65
N GLY A 150 -18.24 1.25 9.91
CA GLY A 150 -19.63 1.12 10.34
C GLY A 150 -20.63 1.14 9.17
N VAL A 151 -21.81 1.74 9.39
CA VAL A 151 -23.00 1.57 8.53
C VAL A 151 -23.39 2.81 7.72
N ASP A 152 -22.57 3.87 7.75
CA ASP A 152 -22.86 5.10 7.02
C ASP A 152 -22.66 4.88 5.51
N GLY A 153 -23.76 4.65 4.81
CA GLY A 153 -23.76 4.44 3.35
C GLY A 153 -23.30 3.06 2.90
N THR A 154 -23.10 2.11 3.81
CA THR A 154 -22.73 0.72 3.51
C THR A 154 -23.52 -0.27 4.36
N ASN A 155 -23.47 -1.56 4.03
CA ASN A 155 -24.10 -2.63 4.82
C ASN A 155 -23.26 -3.05 6.05
N GLY A 156 -22.13 -2.39 6.33
CA GLY A 156 -21.20 -2.74 7.41
C GLY A 156 -20.45 -4.05 7.21
N GLU A 157 -20.44 -4.60 5.98
CA GLU A 157 -19.79 -5.87 5.68
C GLU A 157 -18.26 -5.71 5.61
N THR A 158 -17.53 -6.71 6.12
CA THR A 158 -16.09 -6.86 5.88
C THR A 158 -15.87 -8.04 4.95
N HIS A 159 -15.17 -7.80 3.83
CA HIS A 159 -14.80 -8.84 2.89
C HIS A 159 -13.46 -9.45 3.29
N PHE A 160 -13.42 -10.77 3.47
CA PHE A 160 -12.18 -11.53 3.56
C PHE A 160 -11.97 -12.27 2.22
N ILE A 161 -11.01 -11.81 1.43
CA ILE A 161 -10.84 -12.21 0.03
C ILE A 161 -9.61 -13.10 -0.10
N ARG A 162 -9.79 -14.27 -0.71
CA ARG A 162 -8.69 -15.15 -1.12
C ARG A 162 -8.37 -14.87 -2.59
N LEU A 163 -7.21 -14.27 -2.85
CA LEU A 163 -6.78 -13.86 -4.20
C LEU A 163 -6.07 -14.99 -4.97
N GLY A 164 -5.77 -16.12 -4.31
CA GLY A 164 -5.05 -17.24 -4.91
C GLY A 164 -3.55 -17.19 -4.62
N LYS A 165 -2.72 -17.67 -5.55
CA LYS A 165 -1.26 -17.65 -5.37
C LYS A 165 -0.70 -16.28 -5.70
N PHE A 166 0.11 -15.72 -4.80
CA PHE A 166 0.73 -14.40 -4.99
C PHE A 166 1.53 -14.31 -6.30
N ALA A 167 2.26 -15.37 -6.64
CA ALA A 167 3.08 -15.44 -7.85
C ALA A 167 2.26 -15.45 -9.16
N GLU A 168 0.94 -15.69 -9.07
CA GLU A 168 0.03 -15.81 -10.21
C GLU A 168 -0.88 -14.58 -10.38
N LEU A 169 -0.84 -13.63 -9.45
CA LEU A 169 -1.63 -12.40 -9.53
C LEU A 169 -1.24 -11.54 -10.74
N LYS A 170 -2.24 -10.89 -11.34
CA LYS A 170 -2.12 -10.04 -12.54
C LYS A 170 -2.88 -8.75 -12.40
#